data_AF-A0A183GUH6-F1
#
_entry.id   AF-A0A183GUH6-F1
#
_cell.length_a   1.000
_cell.length_b   1.000
_cell.length_c   1.000
_cell.angle_alpha   90.00
_cell.angle_beta   90.00
_cell.angle_gamma   90.00
#
_symmetry.space_group_name_H-M   'P 1'
#
loop_
_entity.id
_entity.type
_entity.pdbx_description
1 polymer ?
#
loop_
_entity_poly.entity_id
_entity_poly.type
_entity_poly.pdbx_seq_one_letter_code
_entity_poly.pdbx_strand_id
1 'polypeptide(L)'
;MTACFRTPPMGWMSWAAFMCQTDCLSHPRHCISEDLFREMADRIVEDGFLAAGYNGIHIDDCWMERQRSSRGELVPDRKRFPSGMKNLAKYVS
;
A
#
# COMPACT_ATOMS: atom_id res chain seq x y z
N MET A 1 24.86 8.37 -9.23
CA MET A 1 23.38 8.32 -9.21
C MET A 1 22.95 7.25 -10.19
N THR A 2 22.35 6.16 -9.71
CA THR A 2 21.75 5.16 -10.59
C THR A 2 20.44 5.74 -11.11
N ALA A 3 20.23 5.78 -12.42
CA ALA A 3 18.99 6.29 -12.99
C ALA A 3 17.84 5.32 -12.67
N CYS A 4 16.80 5.81 -11.97
CA CYS A 4 15.56 5.08 -11.74
C CYS A 4 14.71 5.04 -13.03
N PHE A 5 13.87 4.01 -13.17
CA PHE A 5 12.86 3.90 -14.24
C PHE A 5 13.41 3.98 -15.67
N ARG A 6 14.49 3.23 -15.97
CA ARG A 6 15.02 3.09 -17.33
C ARG A 6 14.04 2.41 -18.31
N THR A 7 13.06 1.70 -17.77
CA THR A 7 11.92 1.10 -18.48
C THR A 7 10.63 1.58 -17.80
N PRO A 8 9.47 1.50 -18.48
CA PRO A 8 8.18 1.78 -17.84
C PRO A 8 8.03 0.99 -16.54
N PRO A 9 7.60 1.62 -15.42
CA PRO A 9 7.42 0.92 -14.16
C PRO A 9 6.31 -0.10 -14.26
N MET A 10 6.52 -1.27 -13.66
CA MET A 10 5.53 -2.33 -13.57
C MET A 10 5.22 -2.62 -12.11
N GLY A 11 3.93 -2.67 -11.76
CA GLY A 11 3.50 -2.87 -10.39
C GLY A 11 1.99 -2.89 -10.26
N TRP A 12 1.53 -2.90 -9.02
CA TRP A 12 0.13 -2.87 -8.65
C TRP A 12 -0.22 -1.55 -7.95
N MET A 13 -1.46 -1.07 -8.15
CA MET A 13 -1.96 0.18 -7.59
C MET A 13 -3.39 -0.02 -7.05
N SER A 14 -3.67 0.48 -5.84
CA SER A 14 -4.95 0.25 -5.16
C SER A 14 -6.14 0.95 -5.80
N TRP A 15 -5.95 2.15 -6.38
CA TRP A 15 -7.06 3.06 -6.73
C TRP A 15 -8.12 2.46 -7.65
N ALA A 16 -7.71 1.85 -8.76
CA ALA A 16 -8.64 1.40 -9.79
C ALA A 16 -9.60 0.29 -9.32
N ALA A 17 -9.19 -0.50 -8.33
CA ALA A 17 -9.97 -1.62 -7.82
C ALA A 17 -10.65 -1.32 -6.45
N PHE A 18 -10.00 -0.52 -5.59
CA PHE A 18 -10.42 -0.33 -4.20
C PHE A 18 -10.87 1.11 -3.88
N MET A 19 -10.52 2.07 -4.74
CA MET A 19 -10.82 3.49 -4.59
C MET A 19 -10.47 3.99 -3.17
N CYS A 20 -11.40 4.67 -2.50
CA CYS A 20 -11.26 5.21 -1.15
C CYS A 20 -12.14 4.45 -0.14
N GLN A 21 -12.25 3.12 -0.25
CA GLN A 21 -13.02 2.34 0.73
C GLN A 21 -12.29 2.31 2.08
N THR A 22 -12.81 3.00 3.10
CA THR A 22 -12.20 3.06 4.45
C THR A 22 -13.02 2.32 5.52
N ASP A 23 -14.21 1.80 5.19
CA ASP A 23 -15.02 1.02 6.14
C ASP A 23 -14.55 -0.44 6.19
N CYS A 24 -13.57 -0.68 7.06
CA CYS A 24 -13.03 -2.02 7.29
C CYS A 24 -13.94 -2.94 8.12
N LEU A 25 -15.00 -2.42 8.75
CA LEU A 25 -15.94 -3.26 9.49
C LEU A 25 -16.89 -3.97 8.51
N SER A 26 -17.42 -3.22 7.54
CA SER A 26 -18.30 -3.78 6.51
C SER A 26 -17.53 -4.44 5.36
N HIS A 27 -16.31 -3.98 5.08
CA HIS A 27 -15.49 -4.44 3.96
C HIS A 27 -14.05 -4.82 4.38
N PRO A 28 -13.86 -5.81 5.26
CA PRO A 28 -12.56 -6.12 5.86
C PRO A 28 -11.48 -6.52 4.85
N ARG A 29 -11.86 -7.06 3.67
CA ARG A 29 -10.92 -7.46 2.61
C ARG A 29 -10.84 -6.49 1.43
N HIS A 30 -11.56 -5.38 1.48
CA HIS A 30 -11.62 -4.39 0.39
C HIS A 30 -11.38 -2.96 0.87
N CYS A 31 -11.22 -2.76 2.18
CA CYS A 31 -10.83 -1.45 2.69
C CYS A 31 -9.33 -1.20 2.51
N ILE A 32 -8.96 0.07 2.40
CA ILE A 32 -7.57 0.51 2.35
C ILE A 32 -6.94 0.30 3.74
N SER A 33 -6.25 -0.82 3.93
CA SER A 33 -5.62 -1.22 5.18
C SER A 33 -4.26 -1.87 4.97
N GLU A 34 -3.46 -1.95 6.04
CA GLU A 34 -2.19 -2.66 6.05
C GLU A 34 -2.33 -4.11 5.57
N ASP A 35 -3.39 -4.80 5.98
CA ASP A 35 -3.65 -6.19 5.59
C ASP A 35 -3.90 -6.33 4.09
N LEU A 36 -4.61 -5.37 3.46
CA LEU A 36 -4.80 -5.37 2.01
C LEU A 36 -3.46 -5.30 1.27
N PHE A 37 -2.56 -4.40 1.69
CA PHE A 37 -1.27 -4.25 1.01
C PHE A 37 -0.32 -5.42 1.28
N ARG A 38 -0.42 -6.08 2.44
CA ARG A 38 0.31 -7.33 2.71
C ARG A 38 -0.18 -8.46 1.83
N GLU A 39 -1.50 -8.69 1.77
CA GLU A 39 -2.10 -9.71 0.91
C GLU A 39 -1.70 -9.49 -0.56
N MET A 40 -1.74 -8.24 -1.04
CA MET A 40 -1.33 -7.93 -2.40
C MET A 40 0.17 -8.12 -2.65
N ALA A 41 1.03 -7.82 -1.67
CA ALA A 41 2.46 -8.10 -1.77
C ALA A 41 2.73 -9.61 -1.87
N ASP A 42 2.04 -10.41 -1.05
CA ASP A 42 2.15 -11.87 -1.09
C ASP A 42 1.69 -12.41 -2.45
N ARG A 43 0.55 -11.95 -2.95
CA ARG A 43 0.01 -12.34 -4.28
C ARG A 43 0.95 -11.98 -5.42
N ILE A 44 1.62 -10.82 -5.37
CA ILE A 44 2.60 -10.42 -6.38
C ILE A 44 3.73 -11.47 -6.48
N VAL A 45 4.13 -12.07 -5.35
CA VAL A 45 5.17 -13.11 -5.32
C VAL A 45 4.59 -14.48 -5.68
N GLU A 46 3.55 -14.92 -4.97
CA GLU A 46 2.96 -16.26 -5.07
C GLU A 46 2.40 -16.56 -6.47
N ASP A 47 1.77 -15.56 -7.10
CA ASP A 47 1.13 -15.73 -8.41
C ASP A 47 2.09 -15.43 -9.58
N GLY A 48 3.37 -15.15 -9.29
CA GLY A 48 4.42 -14.99 -10.31
C GLY A 48 4.53 -13.61 -10.96
N PHE A 49 3.79 -12.60 -10.49
CA PHE A 49 3.86 -11.23 -11.02
C PHE A 49 5.25 -10.60 -10.82
N LEU A 50 5.91 -10.86 -9.69
CA LEU A 50 7.28 -10.39 -9.45
C LEU A 50 8.25 -10.98 -10.49
N ALA A 51 8.13 -12.27 -10.79
CA ALA A 51 8.95 -12.94 -11.81
C ALA A 51 8.68 -12.39 -13.22
N ALA A 52 7.45 -11.93 -13.48
CA ALA A 52 7.06 -11.24 -14.72
C ALA A 52 7.48 -9.75 -14.76
N GLY A 53 8.06 -9.22 -13.68
CA GLY A 53 8.62 -7.86 -13.62
C GLY A 53 7.76 -6.84 -12.87
N TYR A 54 6.60 -7.21 -12.33
CA TYR A 54 5.77 -6.33 -11.50
C TYR A 54 6.38 -6.24 -10.09
N ASN A 55 7.19 -5.21 -9.86
CA ASN A 55 8.01 -5.07 -8.64
C ASN A 55 7.64 -3.84 -7.80
N GLY A 56 6.53 -3.16 -8.12
CA GLY A 56 5.98 -2.06 -7.34
C GLY A 56 4.65 -2.42 -6.68
N ILE A 57 4.47 -1.97 -5.44
CA ILE A 57 3.16 -1.91 -4.79
C ILE A 57 2.90 -0.45 -4.39
N HIS A 58 1.85 0.15 -4.95
CA HIS A 58 1.55 1.57 -4.79
C HIS A 58 0.29 1.76 -3.96
N ILE A 59 0.44 2.56 -2.91
CA ILE A 59 -0.66 3.01 -2.04
C ILE A 59 -1.12 4.35 -2.61
N ASP A 60 -2.38 4.42 -3.04
CA ASP A 60 -3.00 5.66 -3.53
C ASP A 60 -3.57 6.49 -2.35
N ASP A 61 -4.63 7.27 -2.57
CA ASP A 61 -5.25 8.11 -1.55
C ASP A 61 -5.86 7.30 -0.38
N CYS A 62 -6.30 8.01 0.66
CA CYS A 62 -7.09 7.51 1.78
C CYS A 62 -6.33 6.62 2.78
N TRP A 63 -5.01 6.57 2.74
CA TRP A 63 -4.18 5.87 3.75
C TRP A 63 -3.93 6.67 5.03
N MET A 64 -3.98 8.00 4.97
CA MET A 64 -3.60 8.90 6.06
C MET A 64 -4.75 9.21 7.03
N GLU A 65 -4.41 9.63 8.24
CA GLU A 65 -5.34 10.31 9.14
C GLU A 65 -5.82 11.64 8.54
N ARG A 66 -6.99 12.10 8.99
CA ARG A 66 -7.52 13.42 8.62
C ARG A 66 -6.68 14.58 9.15
N GLN A 67 -5.87 14.33 10.19
CA GLN A 67 -5.05 15.34 10.85
C GLN A 67 -3.60 14.90 10.88
N ARG A 68 -2.71 15.86 10.68
CA ARG A 68 -1.26 15.67 10.86
C ARG A 68 -0.92 15.44 12.33
N SER A 69 0.28 14.92 12.58
CA SER A 69 0.84 14.87 13.93
C SER A 69 1.01 16.28 14.51
N SER A 70 1.26 16.39 15.82
CA SER A 70 1.60 17.68 16.46
C SER A 70 2.87 18.33 15.90
N ARG A 71 3.70 17.56 15.16
CA ARG A 71 4.89 18.03 14.46
C ARG A 71 4.62 18.38 12.98
N GLY A 72 3.37 18.29 12.53
CA GLY A 72 2.99 18.55 11.13
C GLY A 72 3.25 17.39 10.16
N GLU A 73 3.58 16.20 10.65
CA GLU A 73 3.87 15.03 9.81
C GLU A 73 2.59 14.35 9.34
N LEU A 74 2.64 13.76 8.13
CA LEU A 74 1.60 12.83 7.70
C LEU A 74 1.69 11.56 8.54
N VAL A 75 0.54 11.07 8.99
CA VAL A 75 0.44 9.84 9.78
C VAL A 75 -0.56 8.92 9.11
N PRO A 76 -0.27 7.61 9.00
CA PRO A 76 -1.24 6.65 8.50
C PRO A 76 -2.40 6.51 9.49
N ASP A 77 -3.58 6.17 8.99
CA ASP A 77 -4.74 5.87 9.83
C ASP A 77 -4.39 4.77 10.83
N ARG A 78 -4.45 5.09 12.13
CA ARG A 78 -3.96 4.18 13.19
C ARG A 78 -4.78 2.91 13.34
N LYS A 79 -6.02 2.89 12.86
CA LYS A 79 -6.88 1.70 12.93
C LYS A 79 -6.62 0.78 11.76
N ARG A 80 -6.41 1.34 10.57
CA ARG A 80 -6.23 0.58 9.32
C ARG A 80 -4.78 0.20 9.06
N PHE A 81 -3.83 0.95 9.61
CA PHE A 81 -2.39 0.71 9.53
C PHE A 81 -1.75 0.69 10.93
N PRO A 82 -2.13 -0.28 11.78
CA PRO A 82 -1.73 -0.30 13.19
C PRO A 82 -0.21 -0.43 13.39
N SER A 83 0.52 -1.06 12.47
CA SER A 83 1.99 -1.13 12.55
C SER A 83 2.69 0.07 11.91
N GLY A 84 1.95 0.89 11.14
CA GLY A 84 2.42 2.08 10.47
C GLY A 84 3.25 1.82 9.20
N MET A 85 3.40 2.87 8.39
CA MET A 85 4.02 2.79 7.05
C MET A 85 5.44 2.23 7.02
N LYS A 86 6.25 2.48 8.06
CA LYS A 86 7.62 1.98 8.13
C LYS A 86 7.67 0.45 8.18
N ASN A 87 6.77 -0.16 8.94
CA ASN A 87 6.70 -1.61 9.09
C ASN A 87 6.12 -2.27 7.83
N LEU A 88 5.11 -1.65 7.22
CA LEU A 88 4.60 -2.09 5.92
C LEU A 88 5.67 -2.02 4.82
N ALA A 89 6.45 -0.92 4.75
CA ALA A 89 7.54 -0.81 3.80
C ALA A 89 8.61 -1.89 4.02
N LYS A 90 8.95 -2.20 5.28
CA LYS A 90 9.89 -3.28 5.64
C LYS A 90 9.35 -4.66 5.25
N TYR A 91 8.03 -4.87 5.29
CA TYR A 91 7.41 -6.12 4.87
C TYR A 91 7.53 -6.35 3.36
N VAL A 92 7.36 -5.28 2.59
CA VAL A 92 7.37 -5.31 1.11
C VAL A 92 8.78 -5.40 0.50
N SER A 93 9.80 -4.90 1.21
CA SER A 93 11.19 -4.80 0.72
C SER A 93 11.92 -6.13 0.74
#